data_AF-A0A820E448-F1
#
_entry.id   AF-A0A820E448-F1
#
_cell.length_a   1.000
_cell.length_b   1.000
_cell.length_c   1.000
_cell.angle_alpha   90.00
_cell.angle_beta   90.00
_cell.angle_gamma   90.00
#
_symmetry.space_group_name_H-M   'P 1'
#
loop_
_entity.id
_entity.type
_entity.pdbx_description
1 polymer ?
#
loop_
_entity_poly.entity_id
_entity_poly.type
_entity_poly.pdbx_seq_one_letter_code
_entity_poly.pdbx_strand_id
1 'polypeptide(L)'
;MVLKLRELLIKQAAIHLHNFSSESCQCLTATQRERILRWLASHDCLSLNLIPSIRQNLLSIPLYSLEFYKCNQLTNDMLIEFAEASHFSRLKSLIIHQCTQV
;
A
#
# COMPACT_ATOMS: atom_id res chain seq x y z
N MET A 1 5.56 -24.45 -10.21
CA MET A 1 4.22 -24.61 -9.60
C MET A 1 3.94 -23.57 -8.52
N VAL A 2 4.89 -23.30 -7.61
CA VAL A 2 4.76 -22.30 -6.52
C VAL A 2 4.55 -20.85 -7.02
N LEU A 3 5.21 -20.45 -8.12
CA LEU A 3 5.04 -19.12 -8.72
C LEU A 3 3.59 -18.85 -9.18
N LYS A 4 2.95 -19.83 -9.82
CA LYS A 4 1.54 -19.72 -10.25
C LYS A 4 0.58 -19.61 -9.06
N LEU A 5 0.81 -20.36 -7.99
CA LEU A 5 -0.01 -20.29 -6.78
C LEU A 5 0.15 -18.92 -6.09
N ARG A 6 1.39 -18.41 -6.01
CA ARG A 6 1.70 -17.09 -5.48
C ARG A 6 1.01 -15.98 -6.29
N GLU A 7 1.10 -16.01 -7.61
CA GLU A 7 0.41 -15.04 -8.48
C GLU A 7 -1.11 -15.12 -8.34
N LEU A 8 -1.67 -16.31 -8.17
CA LEU A 8 -3.11 -16.52 -7.99
C LEU A 8 -3.60 -15.98 -6.64
N LEU A 9 -2.83 -16.20 -5.57
CA LEU A 9 -3.12 -15.68 -4.24
C LEU A 9 -2.96 -14.16 -4.17
N ILE A 10 -1.96 -13.60 -4.86
CA ILE A 10 -1.78 -12.15 -4.97
C ILE A 10 -2.93 -11.54 -5.76
N LYS A 11 -3.32 -12.12 -6.90
CA LYS A 11 -4.49 -11.68 -7.67
C LYS A 11 -5.77 -11.77 -6.84
N GLN A 12 -5.98 -12.85 -6.11
CA GLN A 12 -7.16 -12.99 -5.24
C GLN A 12 -7.15 -11.98 -4.09
N ALA A 13 -6.02 -11.76 -3.43
CA ALA A 13 -5.90 -10.74 -2.39
C ALA A 13 -6.08 -9.32 -2.96
N ALA A 14 -5.56 -9.03 -4.14
CA ALA A 14 -5.77 -7.76 -4.85
C ALA A 14 -7.23 -7.59 -5.29
N ILE A 15 -7.90 -8.64 -5.77
CA ILE A 15 -9.34 -8.64 -6.08
C ILE A 15 -10.16 -8.46 -4.81
N HIS A 16 -9.81 -9.15 -3.72
CA HIS A 16 -10.49 -8.96 -2.43
C HIS A 16 -10.31 -7.53 -1.94
N LEU A 17 -9.08 -6.98 -1.99
CA LEU A 17 -8.75 -5.58 -1.69
C LEU A 17 -9.42 -4.57 -2.63
N HIS A 18 -9.61 -4.92 -3.91
CA HIS A 18 -10.32 -4.11 -4.91
C HIS A 18 -11.85 -4.13 -4.70
N ASN A 19 -12.37 -5.26 -4.21
CA ASN A 19 -13.76 -5.41 -3.80
C ASN A 19 -14.05 -4.80 -2.42
N PHE A 20 -13.04 -4.28 -1.70
CA PHE A 20 -13.30 -3.40 -0.57
C PHE A 20 -13.90 -2.11 -1.11
N SER A 21 -15.21 -1.95 -0.95
CA SER A 21 -15.86 -0.67 -1.13
C SER A 21 -15.23 0.39 -0.20
N SER A 22 -15.36 1.66 -0.58
CA SER A 22 -14.99 2.80 0.26
C SER A 22 -15.63 2.74 1.66
N GLU A 23 -16.83 2.17 1.76
CA GLU A 23 -17.54 1.91 3.01
C GLU A 23 -16.84 0.85 3.88
N SER A 24 -16.29 -0.20 3.27
CA SER A 24 -15.58 -1.28 3.98
C SER A 24 -14.25 -0.80 4.58
N CYS A 25 -13.61 0.19 3.95
CA CYS A 25 -12.36 0.76 4.46
C CYS A 25 -12.56 1.68 5.68
N GLN A 26 -13.75 2.26 5.89
CA GLN A 26 -14.03 3.09 7.08
C GLN A 26 -13.86 2.30 8.38
N CYS A 27 -14.06 0.99 8.35
CA CYS A 27 -13.91 0.10 9.51
C CYS A 27 -12.44 -0.31 9.79
N LEU A 28 -11.50 0.01 8.89
CA LEU A 28 -10.10 -0.37 9.06
C LEU A 28 -9.36 0.64 9.94
N THR A 29 -8.77 0.13 11.02
CA THR A 29 -7.84 0.86 11.87
C THR A 29 -6.56 1.26 11.11
N ALA A 30 -5.85 2.28 11.58
CA ALA A 30 -4.57 2.71 10.99
C ALA A 30 -3.60 1.52 10.86
N THR A 31 -3.45 0.72 11.91
CA THR A 31 -2.59 -0.47 11.92
C THR A 31 -2.95 -1.50 10.85
N GLN A 32 -4.24 -1.70 10.57
CA GLN A 32 -4.67 -2.62 9.51
C GLN A 32 -4.31 -2.08 8.12
N ARG A 33 -4.49 -0.77 7.89
CA ARG A 33 -4.15 -0.13 6.62
C ARG A 33 -2.64 -0.15 6.37
N GLU A 34 -1.83 0.10 7.40
CA GLU A 34 -0.36 -0.03 7.33
C GLU A 34 0.05 -1.47 6.97
N ARG A 35 -0.59 -2.49 7.55
CA ARG A 35 -0.33 -3.89 7.21
C ARG A 35 -0.68 -4.21 5.77
N ILE A 36 -1.80 -3.67 5.26
CA ILE A 36 -2.20 -3.84 3.85
C ILE A 36 -1.17 -3.18 2.94
N LEU A 37 -0.76 -1.94 3.23
CA LEU A 37 0.28 -1.24 2.46
C LEU A 37 1.61 -1.99 2.46
N ARG A 38 2.05 -2.47 3.63
CA ARG A 38 3.26 -3.31 3.73
C ARG A 38 3.12 -4.59 2.91
N TRP A 39 1.96 -5.24 2.95
CA TRP A 39 1.70 -6.44 2.16
C TRP A 39 1.74 -6.16 0.65
N LEU A 40 1.13 -5.06 0.20
CA LEU A 40 1.17 -4.63 -1.21
C LEU A 40 2.61 -4.35 -1.65
N ALA A 41 3.40 -3.67 -0.81
CA ALA A 41 4.81 -3.39 -1.06
C ALA A 41 5.65 -4.67 -1.16
N SER A 42 5.51 -5.60 -0.20
CA SER A 42 6.30 -6.84 -0.17
C SER A 42 5.98 -7.80 -1.34
N HIS A 43 4.86 -7.57 -2.02
CA HIS A 43 4.42 -8.35 -3.18
C HIS A 43 4.55 -7.58 -4.50
N ASP A 44 5.21 -6.43 -4.50
CA ASP A 44 5.43 -5.60 -5.69
C ASP A 44 4.12 -5.24 -6.43
N CYS A 45 3.06 -5.03 -5.64
CA CYS A 45 1.70 -4.76 -6.12
C CYS A 45 1.33 -3.28 -6.06
N LEU A 46 2.28 -2.41 -5.70
CA LEU A 46 2.08 -0.96 -5.73
C LEU A 46 2.21 -0.48 -7.18
N SER A 47 1.10 -0.37 -7.90
CA SER A 47 1.08 0.17 -9.27
C SER A 47 0.58 1.62 -9.27
N LEU A 48 1.07 2.45 -10.21
CA LEU A 48 0.60 3.84 -10.38
C LEU A 48 -0.93 3.91 -10.50
N ASN A 49 -1.54 2.92 -11.16
CA ASN A 49 -3.00 2.84 -11.33
C ASN A 49 -3.77 2.65 -10.01
N LEU A 50 -3.10 2.16 -8.97
CA LEU A 50 -3.69 1.94 -7.65
C LEU A 50 -3.51 3.13 -6.70
N ILE A 51 -2.72 4.15 -7.06
CA ILE A 51 -2.48 5.33 -6.21
C ILE A 51 -3.79 6.00 -5.78
N PRO A 52 -4.77 6.29 -6.66
CA PRO A 52 -6.01 6.95 -6.25
C PRO A 52 -6.77 6.11 -5.21
N SER A 53 -6.82 4.79 -5.40
CA SER A 53 -7.47 3.86 -4.47
C SER A 53 -6.72 3.76 -3.15
N ILE A 54 -5.39 3.69 -3.16
CA ILE A 54 -4.55 3.69 -1.97
C ILE A 54 -4.74 4.99 -1.18
N ARG A 55 -4.75 6.13 -1.87
CA ARG A 55 -4.96 7.45 -1.26
C ARG A 55 -6.30 7.54 -0.57
N GLN A 56 -7.39 7.14 -1.24
CA GLN A 56 -8.74 7.23 -0.70
C GLN A 56 -9.04 6.20 0.39
N ASN A 57 -8.44 5.01 0.33
CA ASN A 57 -8.84 3.89 1.19
C ASN A 57 -7.83 3.53 2.28
N LEU A 58 -6.54 3.73 2.03
CA LEU A 58 -5.47 3.36 2.97
C LEU A 58 -4.83 4.59 3.62
N LEU A 59 -4.75 5.71 2.90
CA LEU A 59 -4.16 6.97 3.39
C LEU A 59 -5.22 8.01 3.81
N SER A 60 -6.51 7.69 3.77
CA SER A 60 -7.59 8.59 4.21
C SER A 60 -7.69 8.77 5.72
N ILE A 61 -6.86 8.07 6.49
CA ILE A 61 -6.68 8.33 7.91
C ILE A 61 -5.17 8.47 8.21
N PRO A 62 -4.80 9.10 9.32
CA PRO A 62 -3.39 9.22 9.69
C PRO A 62 -2.76 7.84 9.96
N LEU A 63 -1.68 7.57 9.23
CA LEU A 63 -0.81 6.43 9.47
C LEU A 63 0.38 6.88 10.33
N TYR A 64 0.90 5.96 11.13
CA TYR A 64 2.02 6.19 12.04
C TYR A 64 3.31 5.55 11.54
N SER A 65 3.21 4.43 10.81
CA SER A 65 4.37 3.72 10.29
C SER A 65 4.13 3.19 8.87
N LEU A 66 5.10 3.41 7.99
CA LEU A 66 5.14 2.82 6.66
C LEU A 66 6.47 2.12 6.44
N GLU A 67 6.40 0.94 5.81
CA GLU A 67 7.56 0.12 5.54
C GLU A 67 7.43 -0.51 4.17
N PHE A 68 8.44 -0.26 3.34
CA PHE A 68 8.55 -0.76 1.98
C PHE A 68 9.84 -1.58 1.86
N TYR A 69 9.71 -2.88 1.58
CA TYR A 69 10.83 -3.80 1.50
C TYR A 69 10.84 -4.51 0.14
N LYS A 70 11.93 -4.35 -0.62
CA LYS A 70 12.11 -4.95 -1.95
C LYS A 70 10.94 -4.67 -2.92
N CYS A 71 10.35 -3.47 -2.84
CA CYS A 71 9.31 -3.04 -3.77
C CYS A 71 9.96 -2.26 -4.91
N ASN A 72 10.02 -2.86 -6.10
CA ASN A 72 10.59 -2.22 -7.29
C ASN A 72 9.56 -1.35 -8.01
N GLN A 73 8.27 -1.53 -7.74
CA GLN A 73 7.23 -0.67 -8.30
C GLN A 73 7.00 0.61 -7.48
N LEU A 74 7.58 0.70 -6.27
CA LEU A 74 7.56 1.94 -5.51
C LEU A 74 8.47 2.96 -6.19
N THR A 75 7.87 4.06 -6.64
CA THR A 75 8.57 5.18 -7.28
C THR A 75 8.62 6.41 -6.38
N ASN A 76 9.50 7.36 -6.70
CA ASN A 76 9.49 8.68 -6.05
C ASN A 76 8.15 9.39 -6.18
N ASP A 77 7.49 9.33 -7.35
CA ASP A 77 6.18 9.96 -7.55
C ASP A 77 5.11 9.38 -6.61
N MET A 78 5.15 8.07 -6.33
CA MET A 78 4.26 7.46 -5.33
C MET A 78 4.52 8.00 -3.93
N LEU A 79 5.78 8.17 -3.54
CA LEU A 79 6.12 8.71 -2.23
C LEU A 79 5.70 10.17 -2.08
N ILE A 80 5.81 10.95 -3.15
CA ILE A 80 5.31 12.33 -3.20
C ILE A 80 3.78 12.33 -3.03
N GLU A 81 3.05 11.51 -3.79
CA GLU A 81 1.60 11.35 -3.66
C GLU A 81 1.18 10.90 -2.26
N PHE A 82 1.96 10.02 -1.64
CA PHE A 82 1.74 9.58 -0.27
C PHE A 82 1.95 10.74 0.71
N ALA A 83 3.04 11.50 0.57
CA ALA A 83 3.33 12.66 1.40
C ALA A 83 2.28 13.77 1.26
N GLU A 84 1.71 13.95 0.07
CA GLU A 84 0.63 14.90 -0.20
C GLU A 84 -0.75 14.42 0.27
N ALA A 85 -0.93 13.13 0.56
CA ALA A 85 -2.14 12.65 1.19
C ALA A 85 -2.26 13.30 2.58
N SER A 86 -3.40 13.96 2.82
CA SER A 86 -3.66 14.97 3.87
C SER A 86 -3.37 14.58 5.32
N HIS A 87 -2.90 13.36 5.57
CA HIS A 87 -2.65 12.79 6.89
C HIS A 87 -1.23 12.23 7.08
N PHE A 88 -0.33 12.42 6.12
CA PHE A 88 1.07 11.99 6.24
C PHE A 88 1.85 12.74 7.34
N SER A 89 1.34 13.88 7.81
CA SER A 89 1.92 14.67 8.90
C SER A 89 2.01 13.95 10.25
N ARG A 90 1.28 12.83 10.42
CA ARG A 90 1.37 11.99 11.64
C ARG A 90 2.29 10.79 11.49
N LEU A 91 2.89 10.59 10.31
CA LEU A 91 3.81 9.50 10.08
C LEU A 91 5.06 9.71 10.95
N LYS A 92 5.35 8.74 11.81
CA LYS A 92 6.51 8.77 12.70
C LYS A 92 7.67 7.94 12.18
N SER A 93 7.38 6.96 11.33
CA SER A 93 8.36 6.02 10.81
C SER A 93 8.10 5.76 9.33
N LEU A 94 9.11 5.99 8.51
CA LEU A 94 9.15 5.59 7.11
C LEU A 94 10.43 4.76 6.90
N ILE A 95 10.27 3.50 6.55
CA ILE A 95 11.37 2.59 6.25
C ILE A 95 11.27 2.20 4.78
N ILE A 96 12.32 2.49 4.02
CA ILE A 96 12.44 2.08 2.62
C ILE A 96 13.73 1.29 2.51
N HIS A 97 13.63 0.02 2.13
CA HIS A 97 14.78 -0.86 2.06
C HIS A 97 14.76 -1.68 0.77
N GLN A 98 15.87 -1.63 0.03
CA GLN A 98 16.05 -2.36 -1.24
C GLN A 98 14.95 -2.10 -2.28
N CYS A 99 14.34 -0.92 -2.28
CA CYS A 99 13.44 -0.45 -3.33
C CYS A 99 14.29 0.27 -4.39
N THR A 100 14.33 -0.24 -5.61
CA THR A 100 15.33 0.18 -6.62
C THR A 100 14.90 1.36 -7.49
N GLN A 101 13.64 1.76 -7.42
CA GLN A 101 13.03 2.83 -8.22
C GLN A 101 12.65 4.07 -7.38
N VAL A 102 13.13 4.12 -6.13
CA VAL A 102 13.01 5.24 -5.19
C VAL A 102 14.32 6.00 -5.17
#